data_AF-A0A6L4YNA6-F1
#
_entry.id   AF-A0A6L4YNA6-F1
#
_cell.length_a   1.000
_cell.length_b   1.000
_cell.length_c   1.000
_cell.angle_alpha   90.00
_cell.angle_beta   90.00
_cell.angle_gamma   90.00
#
_symmetry.space_group_name_H-M   'P 1'
#
loop_
_entity.id
_entity.type
_entity.pdbx_description
1 polymer ?
#
loop_
_entity_poly.entity_id
_entity_poly.type
_entity_poly.pdbx_seq_one_letter_code
_entity_poly.pdbx_strand_id
1 'polypeptide(L)'
;MRPSSRMLPGLLGLAMLAPACAADAPELGRLFFTPERRATLERQRTLNVQEAQSLQGTNMSLDGVVYRSSGKATVWVNNQAQTESESARTGVTATISPKTPGSALLAPGQEAPAQLKVGETINRATGERNTRLGSGAVVTPTTPALRR
;
A
#
# COMPACT_ATOMS: atom_id res chain seq x y z
N MET A 1 52.55 57.41 54.24
CA MET A 1 53.81 56.69 53.87
C MET A 1 53.49 55.20 53.89
N ARG A 2 53.22 54.62 52.71
CA ARG A 2 54.07 53.69 51.92
C ARG A 2 54.22 52.29 52.57
N PRO A 3 54.30 51.17 51.79
CA PRO A 3 53.79 50.92 50.43
C PRO A 3 53.30 49.46 50.18
N SER A 4 52.90 49.19 48.92
CA SER A 4 53.13 47.95 48.16
C SER A 4 52.05 46.85 48.10
N SER A 5 51.20 46.99 47.07
CA SER A 5 50.95 46.05 45.97
C SER A 5 51.30 44.56 46.16
N ARG A 6 50.28 43.71 46.02
CA ARG A 6 50.37 42.45 45.26
C ARG A 6 49.18 42.34 44.31
N MET A 7 49.48 42.37 43.01
CA MET A 7 48.60 41.92 41.94
C MET A 7 48.50 40.39 41.94
N LEU A 8 47.32 39.82 41.67
CA LEU A 8 46.98 39.08 40.43
C LEU A 8 45.52 38.58 40.52
N PRO A 9 44.77 38.48 39.40
CA PRO A 9 43.33 38.37 39.37
C PRO A 9 42.86 36.90 39.31
N GLY A 10 41.86 36.56 40.12
CA GLY A 10 41.14 35.29 40.03
C GLY A 10 40.04 35.38 38.99
N LEU A 11 40.42 35.28 37.73
CA LEU A 11 39.53 35.11 36.58
C LEU A 11 38.68 33.83 36.73
N LEU A 12 37.49 33.88 36.13
CA LEU A 12 36.73 32.78 35.55
C LEU A 12 35.51 32.30 36.33
N GLY A 13 34.50 33.18 36.29
CA GLY A 13 33.11 32.77 36.36
C GLY A 13 32.65 32.07 35.07
N LEU A 14 31.46 31.48 35.21
CA LEU A 14 30.58 30.97 34.17
C LEU A 14 30.95 29.60 33.59
N ALA A 15 30.49 28.55 34.29
CA ALA A 15 30.21 27.25 33.72
C ALA A 15 29.21 27.44 32.56
N MET A 16 29.74 27.60 31.35
CA MET A 16 28.95 27.69 30.14
C MET A 16 28.44 26.29 29.79
N LEU A 17 27.11 26.15 29.82
CA LEU A 17 26.34 25.05 29.26
C LEU A 17 26.95 24.62 27.91
N ALA A 18 27.49 23.41 27.85
CA ALA A 18 27.82 22.79 26.58
C ALA A 18 26.53 22.69 25.75
N PRO A 19 26.49 23.16 24.49
CA PRO A 19 25.42 22.74 23.60
C PRO A 19 25.69 21.26 23.34
N ALA A 20 24.87 20.39 23.91
CA ALA A 20 24.74 19.05 23.37
C ALA A 20 24.20 19.24 21.95
N CYS A 21 25.10 19.27 20.96
CA CYS A 21 24.73 19.04 19.59
C CYS A 21 23.99 17.70 19.59
N ALA A 22 22.66 17.75 19.52
CA ALA A 22 21.87 16.60 19.16
C ALA A 22 22.39 16.18 17.79
N ALA A 23 23.23 15.14 17.79
CA ALA A 23 23.59 14.45 16.59
C ALA A 23 22.28 13.91 16.03
N ASP A 24 21.77 14.58 14.99
CA ASP A 24 20.66 14.12 14.17
C ASP A 24 21.19 12.89 13.42
N ALA A 25 21.23 11.76 14.14
CA ALA A 25 21.53 10.47 13.57
C ALA A 25 20.41 10.20 12.56
N PRO A 26 20.72 10.04 11.27
CA PRO A 26 19.69 9.69 10.31
C PRO A 26 19.25 8.26 10.63
N GLU A 27 18.18 8.13 11.42
CA GLU A 27 17.46 6.88 11.51
C GLU A 27 16.96 6.59 10.11
N LEU A 28 17.64 5.64 9.44
CA LEU A 28 17.23 5.05 8.17
C LEU A 28 15.82 4.46 8.35
N GLY A 29 14.81 5.30 8.17
CA GLY A 29 13.42 4.94 8.44
C GLY A 29 12.41 6.05 8.18
N ARG A 30 12.82 7.33 8.12
CA ARG A 30 11.92 8.45 7.83
C ARG A 30 12.34 9.25 6.61
N LEU A 31 11.81 8.82 5.47
CA LEU A 31 11.73 9.65 4.27
C LEU A 31 10.75 10.79 4.61
N PHE A 32 11.21 12.04 4.65
CA PHE A 32 10.50 13.34 4.80
C PHE A 32 10.99 14.15 6.02
N PHE A 33 12.00 14.99 5.77
CA PHE A 33 12.73 15.75 6.79
C PHE A 33 12.00 17.01 7.33
N THR A 34 10.81 17.38 6.82
CA THR A 34 10.05 18.57 7.32
C THR A 34 8.65 18.21 7.83
N PRO A 35 8.20 18.75 8.98
CA PRO A 35 6.85 18.54 9.52
C PRO A 35 5.72 18.94 8.56
N GLU A 36 5.90 20.02 7.80
CA GLU A 36 4.89 20.59 6.91
C GLU A 36 4.64 19.69 5.69
N ARG A 37 5.70 19.07 5.16
CA ARG A 37 5.60 18.12 4.05
C ARG A 37 4.82 16.87 4.45
N ARG A 38 4.98 16.41 5.70
CA ARG A 38 4.19 15.29 6.27
C ARG A 38 2.71 15.64 6.41
N ALA A 39 2.38 16.79 6.99
CA ALA A 39 0.98 17.20 7.18
C ALA A 39 0.22 17.36 5.85
N THR A 40 0.93 17.69 4.77
CA THR A 40 0.34 17.78 3.43
C THR A 40 0.10 16.40 2.82
N LEU A 41 1.07 15.48 2.93
CA LEU A 41 0.92 14.11 2.43
C LEU A 41 -0.15 13.33 3.23
N GLU A 42 -0.23 13.54 4.53
CA GLU A 42 -1.25 12.90 5.38
C GLU A 42 -2.67 13.37 5.03
N ARG A 43 -2.85 14.67 4.74
CA ARG A 43 -4.11 15.21 4.24
C ARG A 43 -4.48 14.61 2.88
N GLN A 44 -3.51 14.53 1.96
CA GLN A 44 -3.71 13.90 0.66
C GLN A 44 -4.10 12.42 0.81
N ARG A 45 -3.43 11.67 1.69
CA ARG A 45 -3.75 10.28 1.99
C ARG A 45 -5.19 10.13 2.50
N THR A 46 -5.59 10.99 3.44
CA THR A 46 -6.93 10.96 4.02
C THR A 46 -8.02 11.19 2.97
N LEU A 47 -7.83 12.17 2.08
CA LEU A 47 -8.77 12.48 1.00
C LEU A 47 -8.84 11.34 -0.03
N ASN A 48 -7.69 10.81 -0.45
CA ASN A 48 -7.61 9.74 -1.44
C ASN A 48 -8.22 8.43 -0.92
N VAL A 49 -8.06 8.13 0.37
CA VAL A 49 -8.72 6.98 1.02
C VAL A 49 -10.25 7.12 1.00
N GLN A 50 -10.77 8.33 1.22
CA GLN A 50 -12.22 8.60 1.21
C GLN A 50 -12.81 8.46 -0.20
N GLU A 51 -12.13 9.02 -1.21
CA GLU A 51 -12.54 8.91 -2.61
C GLU A 51 -12.46 7.45 -3.09
N ALA A 52 -11.39 6.73 -2.76
CA ALA A 52 -11.25 5.31 -3.07
C ALA A 52 -12.37 4.49 -2.43
N GLN A 53 -12.76 4.75 -1.17
CA GLN A 53 -13.90 4.08 -0.52
C GLN A 53 -15.23 4.33 -1.24
N SER A 54 -15.46 5.55 -1.74
CA SER A 54 -16.67 5.86 -2.50
C SER A 54 -16.72 5.13 -3.86
N LEU A 55 -15.58 4.99 -4.53
CA LEU A 55 -15.45 4.31 -5.82
C LEU A 55 -15.44 2.78 -5.68
N GLN A 56 -14.95 2.23 -4.57
CA GLN A 56 -14.94 0.80 -4.26
C GLN A 56 -16.34 0.18 -4.20
N GLY A 57 -17.37 0.99 -3.91
CA GLY A 57 -18.77 0.54 -3.97
C GLY A 57 -19.22 0.23 -5.40
N THR A 58 -18.79 1.04 -6.37
CA THR A 58 -19.24 0.97 -7.76
C THR A 58 -18.29 0.15 -8.64
N ASN A 59 -16.98 0.22 -8.42
CA ASN A 59 -16.00 -0.47 -9.24
C ASN A 59 -15.37 -1.65 -8.47
N MET A 60 -15.26 -2.78 -9.15
CA MET A 60 -14.66 -4.00 -8.61
C MET A 60 -13.50 -4.44 -9.50
N SER A 61 -12.29 -4.48 -8.94
CA SER A 61 -11.06 -4.91 -9.62
C SER A 61 -10.61 -6.25 -9.04
N LEU A 62 -10.25 -7.19 -9.93
CA LEU A 62 -9.57 -8.42 -9.53
C LEU A 62 -8.06 -8.19 -9.66
N ASP A 63 -7.36 -7.98 -8.55
CA ASP A 63 -5.94 -7.62 -8.58
C ASP A 63 -5.02 -8.83 -8.69
N GLY A 64 -5.44 -9.98 -8.15
CA GLY A 64 -4.62 -11.18 -8.17
C GLY A 64 -5.24 -12.37 -7.47
N VAL A 65 -4.69 -13.55 -7.73
CA VAL A 65 -5.05 -14.80 -7.07
C VAL A 65 -3.75 -15.49 -6.64
N VAL A 66 -3.64 -15.82 -5.36
CA VAL A 66 -2.51 -16.54 -4.79
C VAL A 66 -2.96 -17.92 -4.36
N TYR A 67 -2.37 -18.96 -4.96
CA TYR A 67 -2.59 -20.36 -4.60
C TYR A 67 -1.55 -20.79 -3.55
N ARG A 68 -2.00 -21.42 -2.47
CA ARG A 68 -1.13 -21.99 -1.44
C ARG A 68 -1.01 -23.49 -1.66
N SER A 69 0.14 -24.06 -1.32
CA SER A 69 0.39 -25.50 -1.38
C SER A 69 -0.58 -26.33 -0.55
N SER A 70 -1.20 -25.73 0.48
CA SER A 70 -2.27 -26.34 1.29
C SER A 70 -3.60 -26.50 0.56
N GLY A 71 -3.69 -26.12 -0.72
CA GLY A 71 -4.91 -26.18 -1.53
C GLY A 71 -5.84 -24.98 -1.34
N LYS A 72 -5.56 -24.10 -0.39
CA LYS A 72 -6.30 -22.85 -0.18
C LYS A 72 -5.82 -21.76 -1.12
N ALA A 73 -6.69 -20.81 -1.44
CA ALA A 73 -6.31 -19.60 -2.18
C ALA A 73 -6.64 -18.32 -1.40
N THR A 74 -6.05 -17.22 -1.85
CA THR A 74 -6.39 -15.86 -1.43
C THR A 74 -6.61 -15.05 -2.68
N VAL A 75 -7.78 -14.42 -2.80
CA VAL A 75 -8.14 -13.57 -3.94
C VAL A 75 -8.02 -12.12 -3.50
N TRP A 76 -7.33 -11.29 -4.28
CA TRP A 76 -7.21 -9.86 -4.01
C TRP A 76 -8.23 -9.10 -4.86
N VAL A 77 -9.15 -8.42 -4.19
CA VAL A 77 -10.20 -7.62 -4.82
C VAL A 77 -10.13 -6.22 -4.26
N ASN A 78 -10.01 -5.19 -5.11
CA ASN A 78 -9.87 -3.78 -4.68
C ASN A 78 -8.80 -3.59 -3.60
N ASN A 79 -7.63 -4.20 -3.76
CA ASN A 79 -6.50 -4.22 -2.83
C ASN A 79 -6.80 -4.86 -1.46
N GLN A 80 -7.93 -5.56 -1.33
CA GLN A 80 -8.31 -6.30 -0.11
C GLN A 80 -8.21 -7.81 -0.32
N ALA A 81 -7.62 -8.49 0.65
CA ALA A 81 -7.48 -9.94 0.64
C ALA A 81 -8.80 -10.61 1.02
N GLN A 82 -9.44 -11.24 0.04
CA GLN A 82 -10.60 -12.11 0.22
C GLN A 82 -10.12 -13.54 0.45
N THR A 83 -10.25 -13.97 1.70
CA THR A 83 -10.13 -15.38 2.11
C THR A 83 -11.50 -15.88 2.55
N GLU A 84 -11.67 -17.18 2.71
CA GLU A 84 -12.93 -17.79 3.15
C GLU A 84 -13.52 -17.13 4.42
N SER A 85 -12.66 -16.74 5.37
CA SER A 85 -13.06 -16.04 6.60
C SER A 85 -13.36 -14.55 6.38
N GLU A 86 -12.63 -13.88 5.49
CA GLU A 86 -12.82 -12.45 5.21
C GLU A 86 -14.00 -12.19 4.26
N SER A 87 -14.38 -13.16 3.42
CA SER A 87 -15.57 -13.07 2.56
C SER A 87 -16.85 -12.90 3.36
N ALA A 88 -16.95 -13.56 4.53
CA ALA A 88 -18.08 -13.39 5.44
C ALA A 88 -18.14 -12.00 6.08
N ARG A 89 -16.97 -11.35 6.29
CA ARG A 89 -16.88 -9.99 6.86
C ARG A 89 -17.13 -8.90 5.82
N THR A 90 -16.59 -9.07 4.61
CA THR A 90 -16.69 -8.06 3.54
C THR A 90 -17.97 -8.22 2.72
N GLY A 91 -18.64 -9.37 2.81
CA GLY A 91 -19.81 -9.70 2.00
C GLY A 91 -19.47 -9.98 0.52
N VAL A 92 -18.18 -10.13 0.19
CA VAL A 92 -17.70 -10.42 -1.17
C VAL A 92 -17.20 -11.85 -1.21
N THR A 93 -17.90 -12.70 -1.95
CA THR A 93 -17.47 -14.08 -2.20
C THR A 93 -16.68 -14.12 -3.49
N ALA A 94 -15.45 -14.62 -3.43
CA ALA A 94 -14.62 -14.85 -4.61
C ALA A 94 -14.45 -16.35 -4.83
N THR A 95 -15.04 -16.87 -5.91
CA THR A 95 -14.93 -18.28 -6.29
C THR A 95 -13.93 -18.43 -7.42
N ILE A 96 -12.90 -19.23 -7.21
CA ILE A 96 -11.89 -19.55 -8.21
C ILE A 96 -12.07 -20.97 -8.74
N SER A 97 -11.73 -21.19 -10.00
CA SER A 97 -11.76 -22.51 -10.63
C SER A 97 -10.35 -22.90 -11.10
N PRO A 98 -9.85 -24.10 -10.71
CA PRO A 98 -8.53 -24.58 -11.16
C PRO A 98 -8.42 -24.71 -12.69
N LYS A 99 -9.55 -24.91 -13.38
CA LYS A 99 -9.62 -25.01 -14.85
C LYS A 99 -9.30 -23.69 -15.56
N THR A 100 -9.45 -22.56 -14.88
CA THR A 100 -9.22 -21.20 -15.43
C THR A 100 -8.34 -20.41 -14.47
N PRO A 101 -7.04 -20.72 -14.40
CA PRO A 101 -6.11 -19.99 -13.56
C PRO A 101 -6.08 -18.51 -13.99
N GLY A 102 -6.17 -17.60 -13.02
CA GLY A 102 -6.18 -16.15 -13.29
C GLY A 102 -7.57 -15.55 -13.58
N SER A 103 -8.65 -16.28 -13.35
CA SER A 103 -10.01 -15.74 -13.32
C SER A 103 -10.70 -16.08 -12.01
N ALA A 104 -11.54 -15.16 -11.52
CA ALA A 104 -12.39 -15.38 -10.35
C ALA A 104 -13.81 -14.92 -10.64
N LEU A 105 -14.78 -15.67 -10.14
CA LEU A 105 -16.18 -15.26 -10.07
C LEU A 105 -16.36 -14.46 -8.79
N LEU A 106 -16.67 -13.18 -8.91
CA LEU A 106 -16.88 -12.28 -7.79
C LEU A 106 -18.38 -12.09 -7.58
N ALA A 107 -18.86 -12.40 -6.38
CA ALA A 107 -20.24 -12.25 -5.96
C ALA A 107 -20.32 -11.34 -4.72
N PRO A 108 -20.61 -10.04 -4.89
CA PRO A 108 -20.82 -9.14 -3.77
C PRO A 108 -22.26 -9.27 -3.25
N GLY A 109 -22.44 -10.01 -2.17
CA GLY A 109 -23.71 -10.16 -1.47
C GLY A 109 -24.85 -10.68 -2.36
N GLN A 110 -25.82 -9.80 -2.64
CA GLN A 110 -27.07 -10.12 -3.36
C GLN A 110 -27.05 -9.76 -4.86
N GLU A 111 -25.93 -9.26 -5.38
CA GLU A 111 -25.81 -8.88 -6.79
C GLU A 111 -25.43 -10.06 -7.69
N ALA A 112 -25.64 -9.87 -8.99
CA ALA A 112 -25.28 -10.86 -10.00
C ALA A 112 -23.76 -11.13 -9.97
N PRO A 113 -23.34 -12.41 -9.93
CA PRO A 113 -21.93 -12.75 -9.91
C PRO A 113 -21.26 -12.38 -11.23
N ALA A 114 -20.11 -11.71 -11.16
CA ALA A 114 -19.35 -11.29 -12.32
C ALA A 114 -18.03 -12.07 -12.40
N GLN A 115 -17.78 -12.72 -13.53
CA GLN A 115 -16.48 -13.31 -13.81
C GLN A 115 -15.52 -12.21 -14.28
N LEU A 116 -14.39 -12.06 -13.58
CA LEU A 116 -13.30 -11.15 -13.90
C LEU A 116 -12.00 -11.93 -14.07
N LYS A 117 -11.14 -11.45 -14.96
CA LYS A 117 -9.73 -11.86 -15.05
C LYS A 117 -8.85 -10.98 -14.18
N VAL A 118 -7.70 -11.51 -13.78
CA VAL A 118 -6.71 -10.73 -13.04
C VAL A 118 -6.27 -9.53 -13.87
N GLY A 119 -6.35 -8.34 -13.27
CA GLY A 119 -6.09 -7.06 -13.91
C GLY A 119 -7.30 -6.42 -14.59
N GLU A 120 -8.47 -7.06 -14.58
CA GLU A 120 -9.72 -6.46 -15.03
C GLU A 120 -10.43 -5.72 -13.89
N THR A 121 -11.15 -4.67 -14.27
CA THR A 121 -12.04 -3.90 -13.41
C THR A 121 -13.41 -3.81 -14.08
N ILE A 122 -14.47 -4.00 -13.31
CA ILE A 122 -15.84 -3.81 -13.77
C ILE A 122 -16.51 -2.71 -12.97
N ASN A 123 -17.24 -1.84 -13.65
CA ASN A 123 -18.20 -0.95 -13.03
C ASN A 123 -19.50 -1.74 -12.82
N ARG A 124 -19.89 -1.95 -11.56
CA ARG A 124 -21.06 -2.73 -11.15
C ARG A 124 -22.38 -2.04 -11.54
N ALA A 125 -22.40 -0.71 -11.62
CA ALA A 125 -23.60 0.04 -11.98
C ALA A 125 -23.88 0.01 -13.49
N THR A 126 -22.84 0.02 -14.33
CA THR A 126 -22.99 0.09 -15.80
C THR A 126 -22.68 -1.24 -16.50
N GLY A 127 -22.01 -2.18 -15.82
CA GLY A 127 -21.47 -3.40 -16.40
C GLY A 127 -20.23 -3.20 -17.28
N GLU A 128 -19.72 -1.97 -17.37
CA GLU A 128 -18.56 -1.63 -18.20
C GLU A 128 -17.29 -2.32 -17.65
N ARG A 129 -16.53 -2.96 -18.54
CA ARG A 129 -15.31 -3.69 -18.19
C ARG A 129 -14.09 -2.99 -18.78
N ASN A 130 -13.07 -2.85 -17.96
CA ASN A 130 -11.79 -2.27 -18.33
C ASN A 130 -10.65 -3.23 -17.95
N THR A 131 -9.59 -3.28 -18.78
CA THR A 131 -8.39 -4.07 -18.51
C THR A 131 -7.18 -3.15 -18.37
N ARG A 132 -6.25 -3.49 -17.48
CA ARG A 132 -5.03 -2.69 -17.25
C ARG A 132 -4.13 -2.57 -18.48
N LEU A 133 -4.29 -3.46 -19.47
CA LEU A 133 -3.54 -3.42 -20.73
C LEU A 133 -4.19 -2.56 -21.82
N GLY A 134 -5.43 -2.07 -21.62
CA GLY A 134 -6.20 -1.40 -22.68
C GLY A 134 -6.28 -2.25 -23.95
N SER A 135 -5.77 -1.72 -25.07
CA SER A 135 -5.66 -2.43 -26.36
C SER A 135 -4.36 -3.23 -26.54
N GLY A 136 -3.47 -3.25 -25.55
CA GLY A 136 -2.21 -3.98 -25.58
C GLY A 136 -2.39 -5.48 -25.33
N ALA A 137 -1.49 -6.29 -25.87
CA ALA A 137 -1.47 -7.74 -25.68
C ALA A 137 -0.07 -8.22 -25.26
N VAL A 138 -0.03 -9.17 -24.33
CA VAL A 138 1.21 -9.90 -23.98
C VAL A 138 1.16 -11.25 -24.71
N VAL A 139 2.07 -11.44 -25.66
CA VAL A 139 2.22 -12.71 -26.37
C VAL A 139 3.39 -13.46 -25.74
N THR A 140 3.11 -14.59 -25.09
CA THR A 140 4.15 -15.49 -24.61
C THR A 140 4.60 -16.41 -25.74
N PRO A 141 5.91 -16.58 -25.99
CA PRO A 141 6.39 -17.55 -26.96
C PRO A 141 5.96 -18.95 -26.51
N THR A 142 5.11 -19.61 -27.29
CA THR A 142 4.76 -21.02 -27.05
C THR A 142 5.98 -21.85 -27.41
N THR A 143 6.69 -22.39 -26.42
CA THR A 143 7.74 -23.38 -26.67
C THR A 143 7.11 -24.59 -27.37
N PRO A 144 7.51 -24.96 -28.59
CA PRO A 144 6.96 -26.14 -29.24
C PRO A 144 7.32 -27.36 -28.39
N ALA A 145 6.30 -28.13 -28.01
CA ALA A 145 6.49 -29.39 -27.32
C ALA A 145 7.35 -30.30 -28.20
N LEU A 146 8.51 -30.74 -27.69
CA LEU A 146 9.29 -31.80 -28.33
C LEU A 146 8.38 -33.02 -28.45
N ARG A 147 7.92 -33.34 -29.66
CA ARG A 147 7.37 -34.65 -29.96
C ARG A 147 8.49 -35.67 -29.72
N ARG A 148 8.27 -36.59 -28.78
CA ARG A 148 9.03 -37.83 -28.68
C ARG A 148 8.60 -38.80 -29.76
#